data_AF-A0A7J8Y6M0-F1
#
_entry.id   AF-A0A7J8Y6M0-F1
#
_cell.length_a   1.000
_cell.length_b   1.000
_cell.length_c   1.000
_cell.angle_alpha   90.00
_cell.angle_beta   90.00
_cell.angle_gamma   90.00
#
_symmetry.space_group_name_H-M   'P 1'
#
loop_
_entity.id
_entity.type
_entity.pdbx_description
1 polymer ?
#
loop_
_entity_poly.entity_id
_entity_poly.type
_entity_poly.pdbx_seq_one_letter_code
_entity_poly.pdbx_strand_id
1 'polypeptide(L)'
;SVAQNEPTDSSSTTAVNAAQGKAEVIERKKSDAVTSSQSNNSNTKERGKNATQTLECGGVSYHMVNCGLILLKMLSEYIDMNHLLPALSLEVVHRVVEILKFFNTRTCQLVLGAGAMQVSGLKSITSKHLALASQVISFIYAIIPELRQILFLKVPEPRKSLLLSEFDRVAQDYKVHRDEIHTKLVQIMRERLLVHLRGLPQIVESWNRPEEADPQPSQFARSLT
;
A
#
# COMPACT_ATOMS: atom_id res chain seq x y z
N SER A 1 -60.10 -6.24 -19.36
CA SER A 1 -60.66 -5.10 -20.10
C SER A 1 -61.51 -4.27 -19.17
N VAL A 2 -61.20 -2.96 -19.05
CA VAL A 2 -62.09 -1.85 -18.61
C VAL A 2 -62.49 -1.91 -17.12
N ALA A 3 -62.47 -0.87 -16.25
CA ALA A 3 -62.34 0.60 -16.33
C ALA A 3 -61.99 1.16 -14.91
N GLN A 4 -61.15 2.21 -14.82
CA GLN A 4 -61.43 3.61 -14.37
C GLN A 4 -61.49 3.83 -12.84
N ASN A 5 -60.54 4.59 -12.24
CA ASN A 5 -60.47 6.08 -12.04
C ASN A 5 -61.53 6.57 -11.04
N GLU A 6 -61.25 7.26 -9.93
CA GLU A 6 -60.59 8.57 -9.67
C GLU A 6 -60.58 8.83 -8.11
N PRO A 7 -60.24 9.99 -7.50
CA PRO A 7 -59.26 11.07 -7.78
C PRO A 7 -58.51 11.61 -6.50
N THR A 8 -57.56 12.56 -6.71
CA THR A 8 -57.16 13.79 -5.94
C THR A 8 -57.12 13.79 -4.38
N ASP A 9 -56.19 14.44 -3.66
CA ASP A 9 -55.66 15.80 -3.85
C ASP A 9 -54.47 16.12 -2.90
N SER A 10 -53.57 17.00 -3.36
CA SER A 10 -52.78 18.09 -2.72
C SER A 10 -52.25 18.00 -1.25
N SER A 11 -51.13 18.59 -0.79
CA SER A 11 -50.48 19.88 -1.10
C SER A 11 -49.06 19.96 -0.44
N SER A 12 -48.13 20.58 -1.20
CA SER A 12 -47.07 21.56 -0.87
C SER A 12 -46.39 21.60 0.53
N THR A 13 -45.06 21.72 0.62
CA THR A 13 -44.26 22.99 0.62
C THR A 13 -42.80 22.62 0.98
N THR A 14 -41.69 23.31 0.72
CA THR A 14 -41.21 24.40 -0.14
C THR A 14 -39.68 24.42 0.02
N ALA A 15 -38.94 24.67 -1.06
CA ALA A 15 -37.49 24.84 -1.09
C ALA A 15 -37.08 26.30 -0.90
N VAL A 16 -35.95 26.57 -0.22
CA VAL A 16 -35.08 27.78 -0.31
C VAL A 16 -33.93 27.62 0.70
N ASN A 17 -32.70 28.12 0.57
CA ASN A 17 -31.87 28.63 -0.51
C ASN A 17 -30.44 28.78 0.05
N ALA A 18 -29.45 28.87 -0.84
CA ALA A 18 -28.02 29.07 -0.56
C ALA A 18 -27.66 30.47 -0.02
N ALA A 19 -26.52 30.58 0.69
CA ALA A 19 -25.70 31.81 0.71
C ALA A 19 -24.26 31.55 1.19
N GLN A 20 -23.31 32.00 0.37
CA GLN A 20 -21.88 32.17 0.64
C GLN A 20 -21.63 33.41 1.52
N GLY A 21 -20.49 33.44 2.22
CA GLY A 21 -19.94 34.67 2.82
C GLY A 21 -18.41 34.59 2.94
N LYS A 22 -17.72 35.57 2.33
CA LYS A 22 -16.26 35.79 2.35
C LYS A 22 -15.98 37.21 2.88
N ALA A 23 -14.92 37.32 3.70
CA ALA A 23 -13.99 38.45 3.93
C ALA A 23 -14.43 39.75 4.66
N GLU A 24 -13.70 40.11 5.74
CA GLU A 24 -12.87 41.33 5.95
C GLU A 24 -12.25 41.29 7.37
N VAL A 25 -10.92 41.22 7.56
CA VAL A 25 -9.88 42.27 7.61
C VAL A 25 -10.02 43.26 8.79
N ILE A 26 -9.13 43.14 9.78
CA ILE A 26 -8.74 44.25 10.69
C ILE A 26 -7.21 44.26 10.82
N GLU A 27 -6.60 45.36 10.38
CA GLU A 27 -5.19 45.73 10.48
C GLU A 27 -4.76 46.12 11.91
N ARG A 28 -3.51 45.81 12.27
CA ARG A 28 -2.65 46.65 13.13
C ARG A 28 -1.18 46.59 12.65
N LYS A 29 -0.69 47.71 12.07
CA LYS A 29 0.73 48.12 11.89
C LYS A 29 1.32 48.59 13.25
N LYS A 30 2.62 48.82 13.51
CA LYS A 30 3.98 48.45 13.03
C LYS A 30 4.98 49.27 13.91
N SER A 31 6.13 48.73 14.28
CA SER A 31 7.47 49.41 14.34
C SER A 31 8.49 48.39 14.88
N ASP A 32 9.42 47.87 14.07
CA ASP A 32 10.66 48.44 13.50
C ASP A 32 11.89 48.27 14.40
N ALA A 33 12.76 47.33 14.03
CA ALA A 33 14.20 47.39 14.26
C ALA A 33 14.92 46.65 13.12
N VAL A 34 15.66 47.42 12.32
CA VAL A 34 16.49 47.01 11.18
C VAL A 34 17.90 46.70 11.68
N THR A 35 18.53 45.63 11.20
CA THR A 35 19.94 45.64 10.74
C THR A 35 20.15 44.48 9.78
N SER A 36 20.55 44.85 8.56
CA SER A 36 20.94 44.01 7.44
C SER A 36 22.40 43.60 7.51
N SER A 37 22.72 42.37 7.11
CA SER A 37 23.98 42.06 6.42
C SER A 37 23.83 40.82 5.54
N GLN A 38 24.23 41.01 4.28
CA GLN A 38 24.05 40.17 3.09
C GLN A 38 24.95 38.92 3.05
N SER A 39 24.63 38.06 2.06
CA SER A 39 25.56 37.24 1.24
C SER A 39 25.70 35.77 1.65
N ASN A 40 25.09 34.83 0.92
CA ASN A 40 25.61 34.40 -0.38
C ASN A 40 24.73 33.35 -1.06
N ASN A 41 24.72 33.47 -2.39
CA ASN A 41 24.01 32.69 -3.37
C ASN A 41 24.73 31.36 -3.62
N SER A 42 24.03 30.23 -3.46
CA SER A 42 24.43 28.98 -4.10
C SER A 42 23.19 28.30 -4.69
N ASN A 43 22.94 28.60 -5.97
CA ASN A 43 22.05 27.86 -6.85
C ASN A 43 22.52 26.40 -6.97
N THR A 44 22.13 25.54 -6.03
CA THR A 44 22.04 24.11 -6.28
C THR A 44 20.69 23.83 -6.90
N LYS A 45 20.69 23.57 -8.21
CA LYS A 45 19.58 22.93 -8.94
C LYS A 45 19.06 21.75 -8.12
N GLU A 46 17.95 21.94 -7.40
CA GLU A 46 17.11 20.84 -6.95
C GLU A 46 16.46 20.24 -8.19
N ARG A 47 17.19 19.35 -8.85
CA ARG A 47 16.61 18.36 -9.75
C ARG A 47 15.70 17.52 -8.89
N GLY A 48 14.40 17.84 -8.91
CA GLY A 48 13.35 17.22 -8.12
C GLY A 48 13.57 15.73 -7.99
N LYS A 49 14.13 15.34 -6.84
CA LYS A 49 14.10 13.96 -6.40
C LYS A 49 12.64 13.75 -6.04
N ASN A 50 11.91 13.05 -6.89
CA ASN A 50 10.70 12.37 -6.45
C ASN A 50 11.19 11.41 -5.35
N ALA A 51 11.24 11.89 -4.11
CA ALA A 51 11.69 11.10 -2.99
C ALA A 51 10.73 9.91 -2.94
N THR A 52 11.21 8.75 -3.35
CA THR A 52 10.47 7.50 -3.18
C THR A 52 10.19 7.38 -1.70
N GLN A 53 8.95 7.68 -1.32
CA GLN A 53 8.50 7.74 0.06
C GLN A 53 8.58 6.31 0.60
N THR A 54 9.63 6.05 1.36
CA THR A 54 9.92 4.77 1.99
C THR A 54 9.74 4.93 3.49
N LEU A 55 9.21 3.91 4.15
CA LEU A 55 9.13 3.86 5.61
C LEU A 55 10.27 3.04 6.15
N GLU A 56 10.83 3.44 7.29
CA GLU A 56 11.88 2.68 7.96
C GLU A 56 11.32 1.99 9.21
N CYS A 57 11.59 0.70 9.36
CA CYS A 57 11.24 -0.09 10.53
C CYS A 57 12.38 -1.06 10.84
N GLY A 58 12.91 -1.02 12.07
CA GLY A 58 14.02 -1.90 12.49
C GLY A 58 15.29 -1.76 11.64
N GLY A 59 15.58 -0.56 11.10
CA GLY A 59 16.72 -0.33 10.21
C GLY A 59 16.54 -0.85 8.78
N VAL A 60 15.35 -1.31 8.41
CA VAL A 60 15.00 -1.76 7.07
C VAL A 60 14.04 -0.75 6.44
N SER A 61 14.31 -0.34 5.20
CA SER A 61 13.42 0.54 4.43
C SER A 61 12.44 -0.26 3.59
N TYR A 62 11.16 0.15 3.62
CA TYR A 62 10.05 -0.48 2.92
C TYR A 62 9.39 0.49 1.97
N HIS A 63 9.14 0.04 0.75
CA HIS A 63 8.37 0.82 -0.22
C HIS A 63 6.88 0.57 -0.05
N MET A 64 6.16 1.58 0.46
CA MET A 64 4.74 1.45 0.74
C MET A 64 3.88 1.91 -0.44
N VAL A 65 2.77 1.22 -0.66
CA VAL A 65 1.70 1.66 -1.55
C VAL A 65 0.52 2.20 -0.74
N ASN A 66 -0.37 2.96 -1.39
CA ASN A 66 -1.45 3.67 -0.73
C ASN A 66 -2.34 2.79 0.17
N CYS A 67 -2.69 1.57 -0.26
CA CYS A 67 -3.50 0.67 0.57
C CYS A 67 -2.77 0.22 1.86
N GLY A 68 -1.45 0.03 1.81
CA GLY A 68 -0.65 -0.26 3.00
C GLY A 68 -0.56 0.94 3.95
N LEU A 69 -0.49 2.16 3.41
CA LEU A 69 -0.52 3.40 4.21
C LEU A 69 -1.88 3.61 4.88
N ILE A 70 -2.98 3.33 4.17
CA ILE A 70 -4.33 3.38 4.73
C ILE A 70 -4.47 2.37 5.87
N LEU A 71 -4.00 1.13 5.68
CA LEU A 71 -3.97 0.13 6.75
C LEU A 71 -3.18 0.63 7.97
N LEU A 72 -1.97 1.17 7.75
CA LEU A 72 -1.15 1.71 8.84
C LEU A 72 -1.87 2.83 9.59
N LYS A 73 -2.52 3.75 8.87
CA LYS A 73 -3.34 4.81 9.47
C LYS A 73 -4.48 4.23 10.30
N MET A 74 -5.23 3.27 9.78
CA MET A 74 -6.30 2.61 10.52
C MET A 74 -5.77 1.96 11.80
N LEU A 75 -4.64 1.24 11.73
CA LEU A 75 -4.02 0.62 12.89
C LEU A 75 -3.62 1.66 13.96
N SER A 76 -3.07 2.81 13.55
CA SER A 76 -2.78 3.92 14.46
C SER A 76 -4.03 4.45 15.15
N GLU A 77 -5.12 4.65 14.42
CA GLU A 77 -6.40 5.11 14.99
C GLU A 77 -6.96 4.10 16.01
N TYR A 78 -6.81 2.80 15.76
CA TYR A 78 -7.18 1.77 16.75
C TYR A 78 -6.29 1.80 18.00
N ILE A 79 -5.00 2.07 17.86
CA ILE A 79 -4.11 2.25 19.01
C ILE A 79 -4.56 3.44 19.85
N ASP A 80 -4.85 4.58 19.22
CA ASP A 80 -5.34 5.78 19.91
C ASP A 80 -6.67 5.48 20.64
N MET A 81 -7.59 4.77 19.99
CA MET A 81 -8.84 4.32 20.62
C MET A 81 -8.61 3.39 21.82
N ASN A 82 -7.62 2.49 21.75
CA ASN A 82 -7.24 1.64 22.88
C ASN A 82 -6.75 2.45 24.09
N HIS A 83 -6.05 3.57 23.84
CA HIS A 83 -5.58 4.48 24.87
C HIS A 83 -6.71 5.33 25.46
N LEU A 84 -7.61 5.85 24.61
CA LEU A 84 -8.72 6.72 25.02
C LEU A 84 -9.85 5.96 25.71
N LEU A 85 -10.10 4.70 25.31
CA LEU A 85 -11.19 3.86 25.82
C LEU A 85 -10.68 2.50 26.33
N PRO A 86 -9.91 2.44 27.44
CA PRO A 86 -9.34 1.19 27.95
C PRO A 86 -10.39 0.11 28.28
N ALA A 87 -11.62 0.52 28.61
CA ALA A 87 -12.74 -0.39 28.84
C ALA A 87 -13.11 -1.23 27.60
N LEU A 88 -12.78 -0.74 26.39
CA LEU A 88 -13.00 -1.43 25.12
C LEU A 88 -11.74 -2.10 24.58
N SER A 89 -10.65 -2.15 25.36
CA SER A 89 -9.35 -2.63 24.89
C SER A 89 -9.40 -4.02 24.25
N LEU A 90 -10.18 -4.93 24.85
CA LEU A 90 -10.39 -6.27 24.31
C LEU A 90 -11.01 -6.25 22.91
N GLU A 91 -12.06 -5.44 22.73
CA GLU A 91 -12.78 -5.31 21.45
C GLU A 91 -11.88 -4.68 20.38
N VAL A 92 -11.10 -3.66 20.77
CA VAL A 92 -10.12 -3.01 19.90
C VAL A 92 -9.06 -4.01 19.42
N VAL A 93 -8.48 -4.80 20.33
CA VAL A 93 -7.49 -5.83 20.00
C VAL A 93 -8.08 -6.86 19.03
N HIS A 94 -9.29 -7.36 19.30
CA HIS A 94 -9.98 -8.28 18.39
C HIS A 94 -10.14 -7.67 16.99
N ARG A 95 -10.55 -6.40 16.91
CA ARG A 95 -10.79 -5.73 15.63
C ARG A 95 -9.51 -5.49 14.84
N VAL A 96 -8.40 -5.17 15.51
CA VAL A 96 -7.08 -5.11 14.89
C VAL A 96 -6.67 -6.48 14.31
N VAL A 97 -6.84 -7.57 15.06
CA VAL A 97 -6.56 -8.93 14.55
C VAL A 97 -7.36 -9.24 13.30
N GLU A 98 -8.66 -8.92 13.29
CA GLU A 98 -9.52 -9.15 12.13
C GLU A 98 -9.11 -8.32 10.91
N ILE A 99 -8.76 -7.04 11.10
CA ILE A 99 -8.28 -6.18 10.01
C ILE A 99 -6.99 -6.73 9.42
N LEU A 100 -6.05 -7.17 10.26
CA LEU A 100 -4.79 -7.77 9.81
C LEU A 100 -5.04 -9.07 9.03
N LYS A 101 -5.92 -9.96 9.52
CA LYS A 101 -6.31 -11.20 8.82
C LYS A 101 -6.98 -10.92 7.48
N PHE A 102 -7.90 -9.96 7.47
CA PHE A 102 -8.65 -9.57 6.28
C PHE A 102 -7.70 -9.03 5.22
N PHE A 103 -6.81 -8.10 5.58
CA PHE A 103 -5.84 -7.53 4.66
C PHE A 103 -4.90 -8.60 4.08
N ASN A 104 -4.40 -9.52 4.92
CA ASN A 104 -3.52 -10.60 4.47
C ASN A 104 -4.23 -11.51 3.48
N THR A 105 -5.42 -12.00 3.85
CA THR A 105 -6.24 -12.90 3.03
C THR A 105 -6.61 -12.25 1.71
N ARG A 106 -7.05 -10.99 1.75
CA ARG A 106 -7.46 -10.26 0.56
C ARG A 106 -6.27 -10.00 -0.37
N THR A 107 -5.12 -9.63 0.17
CA THR A 107 -3.90 -9.44 -0.63
C THR A 107 -3.46 -10.74 -1.28
N CYS A 108 -3.48 -11.87 -0.56
CA CYS A 108 -3.15 -13.19 -1.11
C CYS A 108 -4.08 -13.56 -2.27
N GLN A 109 -5.40 -13.42 -2.09
CA GLN A 109 -6.38 -13.66 -3.16
C GLN A 109 -6.15 -12.78 -4.40
N LEU A 110 -5.89 -11.49 -4.20
CA LEU A 110 -5.71 -10.55 -5.31
C LEU A 110 -4.40 -10.79 -6.06
N VAL A 111 -3.33 -11.14 -5.35
CA VAL A 111 -1.97 -11.22 -5.89
C VAL A 111 -1.62 -12.65 -6.31
N LEU A 112 -1.66 -13.61 -5.39
CA LEU A 112 -1.32 -15.02 -5.66
C LEU A 112 -2.50 -15.77 -6.28
N GLY A 113 -3.72 -15.49 -5.84
CA GLY A 113 -4.96 -16.06 -6.39
C GLY A 113 -5.41 -15.44 -7.71
N ALA A 114 -4.64 -14.51 -8.28
CA ALA A 114 -4.97 -13.76 -9.50
C ALA A 114 -6.32 -13.00 -9.47
N GLY A 115 -6.90 -12.79 -8.29
CA GLY A 115 -8.19 -12.13 -8.13
C GLY A 115 -8.22 -10.69 -8.68
N ALA A 116 -7.09 -9.98 -8.66
CA ALA A 116 -7.00 -8.63 -9.22
C ALA A 116 -7.22 -8.59 -10.74
N MET A 117 -6.98 -9.69 -11.46
CA MET A 117 -7.31 -9.77 -12.90
C MET A 117 -8.82 -9.71 -13.13
N GLN A 118 -9.60 -10.28 -12.21
CA GLN A 118 -11.06 -10.31 -12.28
C GLN A 118 -11.68 -8.99 -11.78
N VAL A 119 -11.23 -8.48 -10.64
CA VAL A 119 -11.87 -7.34 -9.98
C VAL A 119 -11.32 -5.98 -10.38
N SER A 120 -10.10 -5.93 -10.93
CA SER A 120 -9.45 -4.68 -11.36
C SER A 120 -9.17 -4.64 -12.87
N GLY A 121 -9.57 -5.68 -13.61
CA GLY A 121 -9.43 -5.73 -15.07
C GLY A 121 -7.98 -5.80 -15.56
N LEU A 122 -7.03 -6.18 -14.69
CA LEU A 122 -5.63 -6.32 -15.08
C LEU A 122 -5.46 -7.51 -16.02
N LYS A 123 -4.72 -7.33 -17.13
CA LYS A 123 -4.38 -8.42 -18.04
C LYS A 123 -3.49 -9.48 -17.39
N SER A 124 -2.66 -9.08 -16.43
CA SER A 124 -1.76 -9.98 -15.70
C SER A 124 -1.30 -9.38 -14.38
N ILE A 125 -0.88 -10.25 -13.45
CA ILE A 125 -0.13 -9.86 -12.26
C ILE A 125 1.35 -9.87 -12.60
N THR A 126 1.98 -8.69 -12.62
CA THR A 126 3.38 -8.53 -13.00
C THR A 126 4.32 -8.72 -11.81
N SER A 127 5.61 -8.94 -12.07
CA SER A 127 6.64 -8.98 -11.02
C SER A 127 6.69 -7.69 -10.18
N LYS A 128 6.32 -6.54 -10.77
CA LYS A 128 6.20 -5.28 -10.03
C LYS A 128 5.07 -5.34 -9.00
N HIS A 129 3.91 -5.90 -9.33
CA HIS A 129 2.82 -6.06 -8.37
C HIS A 129 3.22 -6.98 -7.21
N LEU A 130 3.89 -8.10 -7.52
CA LEU A 130 4.42 -9.02 -6.50
C LEU A 130 5.44 -8.36 -5.59
N ALA A 131 6.38 -7.60 -6.15
CA ALA A 131 7.37 -6.87 -5.37
C ALA A 131 6.74 -5.86 -4.42
N LEU A 132 5.79 -5.04 -4.90
CA LEU A 132 5.07 -4.06 -4.07
C LEU A 132 4.24 -4.74 -2.97
N ALA A 133 3.57 -5.86 -3.29
CA ALA A 133 2.84 -6.64 -2.30
C ALA A 133 3.79 -7.19 -1.23
N SER A 134 4.93 -7.78 -1.63
CA SER A 134 5.94 -8.28 -0.69
C SER A 134 6.45 -7.17 0.25
N GLN A 135 6.69 -5.97 -0.26
CA GLN A 135 7.12 -4.82 0.56
C GLN A 135 6.09 -4.47 1.65
N VAL A 136 4.81 -4.34 1.29
CA VAL A 136 3.76 -4.04 2.27
C VAL A 136 3.56 -5.18 3.26
N ILE A 137 3.47 -6.43 2.80
CA ILE A 137 3.32 -7.60 3.68
C ILE A 137 4.50 -7.72 4.64
N SER A 138 5.72 -7.48 4.17
CA SER A 138 6.93 -7.50 5.00
C SER A 138 6.96 -6.38 6.03
N PHE A 139 6.50 -5.18 5.67
CA PHE A 139 6.40 -4.07 6.61
C PHE A 139 5.35 -4.37 7.70
N ILE A 140 4.17 -4.84 7.32
CA ILE A 140 3.14 -5.20 8.29
C ILE A 140 3.62 -6.33 9.21
N TYR A 141 4.29 -7.34 8.67
CA TYR A 141 4.94 -8.39 9.49
C TYR A 141 5.93 -7.80 10.51
N ALA A 142 6.73 -6.82 10.08
CA ALA A 142 7.75 -6.21 10.93
C ALA A 142 7.17 -5.41 12.10
N ILE A 143 6.00 -4.77 11.94
CA ILE A 143 5.37 -3.96 13.00
C ILE A 143 4.43 -4.73 13.94
N ILE A 144 4.06 -5.98 13.60
CA ILE A 144 3.15 -6.79 14.42
C ILE A 144 3.64 -6.93 15.89
N PRO A 145 4.93 -7.16 16.18
CA PRO A 145 5.43 -7.23 17.56
C PRO A 145 5.16 -5.96 18.37
N GLU A 146 5.34 -4.78 17.77
CA GLU A 146 5.10 -3.48 18.38
C GLU A 146 3.60 -3.24 18.59
N LEU A 147 2.77 -3.57 17.59
CA LEU A 147 1.31 -3.52 17.73
C LEU A 147 0.85 -4.40 18.90
N ARG A 148 1.37 -5.63 18.99
CA ARG A 148 1.09 -6.56 20.08
C ARG A 148 1.51 -5.98 21.43
N GLN A 149 2.69 -5.37 21.52
CA GLN A 149 3.14 -4.77 22.78
C GLN A 149 2.21 -3.63 23.22
N ILE A 150 1.90 -2.69 22.34
CA ILE A 150 1.13 -1.49 22.67
C ILE A 150 -0.33 -1.84 23.03
N LEU A 151 -0.99 -2.66 22.21
CA LEU A 151 -2.40 -2.97 22.38
C LEU A 151 -2.70 -3.73 23.68
N PHE A 152 -1.77 -4.60 24.10
CA PHE A 152 -1.98 -5.49 25.25
C PHE A 152 -1.60 -4.88 26.61
N LEU A 153 -1.08 -3.64 26.65
CA LEU A 153 -0.73 -2.95 27.90
C LEU A 153 -1.93 -2.78 28.86
N LYS A 154 -3.15 -2.71 28.32
CA LYS A 154 -4.38 -2.45 29.08
C LYS A 154 -5.37 -3.63 29.07
N VAL A 155 -4.99 -4.76 28.47
CA VAL A 155 -5.87 -5.94 28.37
C VAL A 155 -5.81 -6.75 29.68
N PRO A 156 -6.96 -7.08 30.29
CA PRO A 156 -7.02 -7.94 31.47
C PRO A 156 -6.52 -9.36 31.20
N GLU A 157 -5.79 -9.95 32.15
CA GLU A 157 -5.15 -11.27 32.04
C GLU A 157 -6.05 -12.45 31.61
N PRO A 158 -7.32 -12.57 32.04
CA PRO A 158 -8.12 -13.78 31.77
C PRO A 158 -8.32 -14.09 30.28
N ARG A 159 -8.25 -13.09 29.41
CA ARG A 159 -8.46 -13.22 27.95
C ARG A 159 -7.20 -12.92 27.13
N LYS A 160 -6.12 -12.55 27.80
CA LYS A 160 -4.88 -12.06 27.19
C LYS A 160 -4.15 -13.15 26.43
N SER A 161 -4.04 -14.35 27.00
CA SER A 161 -3.30 -15.48 26.40
C SER A 161 -3.89 -15.92 25.05
N LEU A 162 -5.21 -16.07 24.97
CA LEU A 162 -5.90 -16.45 23.73
C LEU A 162 -5.67 -15.40 22.64
N LEU A 163 -5.84 -14.12 22.98
CA LEU A 163 -5.61 -13.03 22.03
C LEU A 163 -4.16 -12.92 21.57
N LEU A 164 -3.19 -13.18 22.46
CA LEU A 164 -1.77 -13.24 22.08
C LEU A 164 -1.52 -14.36 21.07
N SER A 165 -2.10 -15.53 21.29
CA SER A 165 -1.96 -16.66 20.35
C SER A 165 -2.57 -16.35 18.97
N GLU A 166 -3.67 -15.60 18.92
CA GLU A 166 -4.26 -15.15 17.66
C GLU A 166 -3.36 -14.13 16.94
N PHE A 167 -2.70 -13.24 17.67
CA PHE A 167 -1.71 -12.32 17.11
C PHE A 167 -0.49 -13.05 16.55
N ASP A 168 0.01 -14.05 17.27
CA ASP A 168 1.14 -14.88 16.82
C ASP A 168 0.78 -15.67 15.56
N ARG A 169 -0.46 -16.17 15.48
CA ARG A 169 -0.98 -16.83 14.27
C ARG A 169 -1.01 -15.86 13.08
N VAL A 170 -1.50 -14.64 13.29
CA VAL A 170 -1.49 -13.59 12.25
C VAL A 170 -0.07 -13.29 11.79
N ALA A 171 0.89 -13.12 12.72
CA ALA A 171 2.29 -12.90 12.35
C ALA A 171 2.83 -14.02 11.45
N GLN A 172 2.52 -15.27 11.80
CA GLN A 172 2.91 -16.43 11.02
C GLN A 172 2.25 -16.44 9.63
N ASP A 173 0.97 -16.09 9.52
CA ASP A 173 0.26 -16.00 8.24
C ASP A 173 0.87 -14.95 7.31
N TYR A 174 1.32 -13.81 7.84
CA TYR A 174 2.03 -12.77 7.06
C TYR A 174 3.40 -13.26 6.60
N LYS A 175 4.14 -13.97 7.45
CA LYS A 175 5.44 -14.57 7.09
C LYS A 175 5.28 -15.58 5.95
N VAL A 176 4.32 -16.51 6.09
CA VAL A 176 4.02 -17.52 5.06
C VAL A 176 3.67 -16.85 3.74
N HIS A 177 2.75 -15.87 3.75
CA HIS A 177 2.35 -15.18 2.54
C HIS A 177 3.53 -14.46 1.86
N ARG A 178 4.41 -13.80 2.61
CA ARG A 178 5.63 -13.20 2.06
C ARG A 178 6.51 -14.25 1.36
N ASP A 179 6.72 -15.38 2.01
CA ASP A 179 7.58 -16.45 1.51
C ASP A 179 6.96 -17.11 0.25
N GLU A 180 5.64 -17.21 0.16
CA GLU A 180 4.91 -17.62 -1.04
C GLU A 180 5.09 -16.61 -2.19
N ILE A 181 5.03 -15.30 -1.92
CA ILE A 181 5.31 -14.27 -2.94
C ILE A 181 6.74 -14.41 -3.47
N HIS A 182 7.73 -14.59 -2.60
CA HIS A 182 9.11 -14.81 -3.03
C HIS A 182 9.25 -16.08 -3.88
N THR A 183 8.62 -17.17 -3.47
CA THR A 183 8.60 -18.41 -4.22
C THR A 183 7.98 -18.21 -5.61
N LYS A 184 6.87 -17.46 -5.70
CA LYS A 184 6.22 -17.17 -6.99
C LYS A 184 7.09 -16.30 -7.89
N LEU A 185 7.79 -15.30 -7.35
CA LEU A 185 8.76 -14.49 -8.10
C LEU A 185 9.87 -15.37 -8.69
N VAL A 186 10.46 -16.26 -7.88
CA VAL A 186 11.49 -17.20 -8.36
C VAL A 186 10.93 -18.13 -9.44
N GLN A 187 9.70 -18.61 -9.29
CA GLN A 187 9.05 -19.43 -10.31
C GLN A 187 8.91 -18.67 -11.64
N ILE A 188 8.42 -17.42 -11.60
CA ILE A 188 8.29 -16.57 -12.80
C ILE A 188 9.65 -16.36 -13.46
N MET A 189 10.70 -16.11 -12.67
CA MET A 189 12.07 -15.96 -13.18
C MET A 189 12.57 -17.24 -13.87
N ARG A 190 12.30 -18.41 -13.29
CA ARG A 190 12.66 -19.72 -13.89
C ARG A 190 11.91 -19.95 -15.21
N GLU A 191 10.61 -19.66 -15.25
CA GLU A 191 9.80 -19.79 -16.47
C GLU A 191 10.35 -18.89 -17.59
N ARG A 192 10.67 -17.63 -17.29
CA ARG A 192 11.29 -16.69 -18.23
C ARG A 192 12.64 -17.18 -18.73
N LEU A 193 13.50 -17.61 -17.83
CA LEU A 193 14.81 -18.16 -18.18
C LEU A 193 14.68 -19.36 -19.14
N LEU A 194 13.77 -20.28 -18.85
CA LEU A 194 13.56 -21.47 -19.67
C LEU A 194 13.04 -21.15 -21.08
N VAL A 195 12.19 -20.14 -21.21
CA VAL A 195 11.75 -19.63 -22.53
C VAL A 195 12.95 -19.11 -23.33
N HIS A 196 13.81 -18.30 -22.73
CA HIS A 196 14.98 -17.74 -23.42
C HIS A 196 16.04 -18.81 -23.74
N LEU A 197 16.23 -19.81 -22.87
CA LEU A 197 17.14 -20.94 -23.13
C LEU A 197 16.74 -21.76 -24.36
N ARG A 198 15.45 -21.90 -24.66
CA ARG A 198 14.98 -22.59 -25.89
C ARG A 198 15.33 -21.84 -27.16
N GLY A 199 15.46 -20.51 -27.11
CA GLY A 199 15.89 -19.69 -28.24
C GLY A 199 17.40 -19.68 -28.45
N LEU A 200 18.18 -20.06 -27.42
CA LEU A 200 19.64 -19.99 -27.42
C LEU A 200 20.32 -20.75 -28.58
N PRO A 201 19.89 -21.99 -28.95
CA PRO A 201 20.56 -22.74 -30.02
C PRO A 201 20.55 -22.00 -31.38
N GLN A 202 19.44 -21.35 -31.74
CA GLN A 202 19.32 -20.58 -32.98
C GLN A 202 20.27 -19.37 -32.99
N ILE A 203 20.52 -18.79 -31.82
CA ILE A 203 21.44 -17.66 -31.65
C ILE A 203 22.89 -18.15 -31.74
N VAL A 204 23.21 -19.30 -31.13
CA VAL A 204 24.54 -19.90 -31.19
C VAL A 204 24.95 -20.22 -32.64
N GLU A 205 24.02 -20.66 -33.48
CA GLU A 205 24.28 -20.88 -34.91
C GLU A 205 24.65 -19.57 -35.65
N SER A 206 24.07 -18.44 -35.25
CA SER A 206 24.39 -17.13 -35.82
C SER A 206 25.73 -16.56 -35.38
N TRP A 207 26.29 -17.02 -34.24
CA TRP A 207 27.56 -16.52 -33.69
C TRP A 207 28.79 -16.88 -34.53
N ASN A 208 28.71 -17.94 -35.34
CA ASN A 208 29.80 -18.33 -36.24
C ASN A 208 29.79 -17.56 -37.57
N ARG A 209 28.82 -16.65 -37.80
CA ARG A 209 28.86 -15.76 -38.96
C ARG A 209 29.77 -14.57 -38.67
N PRO A 210 30.58 -14.12 -39.65
CA PRO A 210 31.33 -12.88 -39.50
C PRO A 210 30.35 -11.73 -39.23
N GLU A 211 30.44 -11.13 -38.04
CA GLU A 211 29.63 -9.97 -37.66
C GLU A 211 29.96 -8.81 -38.60
N GLU A 212 28.96 -8.31 -39.35
CA GLU A 212 29.00 -6.92 -39.78
C GLU A 212 29.04 -6.07 -38.51
N ALA A 213 30.01 -5.16 -38.41
CA ALA A 213 30.29 -4.35 -37.23
C ALA A 213 29.15 -3.36 -36.92
N ASP A 214 28.01 -3.86 -36.44
CA ASP A 214 26.90 -3.06 -35.96
C ASP A 214 27.06 -2.84 -34.45
N PRO A 215 27.20 -1.60 -33.96
CA PRO A 215 27.46 -1.30 -32.55
C PRO A 215 26.28 -1.59 -31.59
N GLN A 216 25.18 -2.17 -32.08
CA GLN A 216 24.00 -2.44 -31.24
C GLN A 216 24.09 -3.80 -30.51
N PRO A 217 23.55 -3.90 -29.29
CA PRO A 217 23.45 -5.18 -28.59
C PRO A 217 22.60 -6.17 -29.38
N SER A 218 22.96 -7.46 -29.31
CA SER A 218 22.32 -8.53 -30.08
C SER A 218 20.79 -8.55 -29.88
N GLN A 219 20.05 -9.00 -30.89
CA GLN A 219 18.59 -9.10 -30.81
C GLN A 219 18.12 -9.94 -29.60
N PHE A 220 18.90 -10.97 -29.25
CA PHE A 220 18.68 -11.75 -28.04
C PHE A 220 18.79 -10.90 -26.77
N ALA A 221 19.87 -10.13 -26.60
CA ALA A 221 20.07 -9.28 -25.43
C ALA A 221 18.94 -8.25 -25.28
N ARG A 222 18.41 -7.73 -26.39
CA ARG A 222 17.27 -6.80 -26.40
C ARG A 222 15.93 -7.46 -26.07
N SER A 223 15.81 -8.78 -26.28
CA SER A 223 14.59 -9.54 -25.95
C SER A 223 14.48 -9.95 -24.47
N LEU A 224 15.56 -9.77 -23.69
CA LEU A 224 15.63 -10.11 -22.26
C LEU A 224 15.06 -9.01 -21.34
N THR A 225 14.89 -7.79 -21.85
CA THR A 225 14.30 -6.64 -21.16
C THR A 225 12.80 -6.55 -21.37
#